data_AF-A0A7H8IKW7-F1
#
_entry.id   AF-A0A7H8IKW7-F1
#
_cell.length_a   1.000
_cell.length_b   1.000
_cell.length_c   1.000
_cell.angle_alpha   90.00
_cell.angle_beta   90.00
_cell.angle_gamma   90.00
#
_symmetry.space_group_name_H-M   'P 1'
#
loop_
_entity.id
_entity.type
_entity.pdbx_description
1 polymer ?
#
loop_
_entity_poly.entity_id
_entity_poly.type
_entity_poly.pdbx_seq_one_letter_code
_entity_poly.pdbx_strand_id
1 'polypeptide(L)'
;MSTGGFCTSRERDVSSAVVDYSGSGLFETLFRATTDRWGHAFLEDSRGPGVWIDLTLVPGAPTCTEDTALSVTEEDPGHLFISLLGGDGVIYAARCNTSATAFTAANIATACAPGFTPVPGTPV
;
A
#
# COMPACT_ATOMS: atom_id res chain seq x y z
N MET A 1 -18.51 -24.85 -2.27
CA MET A 1 -18.51 -23.60 -3.07
C MET A 1 -18.35 -22.47 -2.10
N SER A 2 -17.14 -21.89 -2.00
CA SER A 2 -16.92 -20.71 -1.17
C SER A 2 -17.53 -19.51 -1.91
N THR A 3 -18.55 -18.89 -1.33
CA THR A 3 -19.13 -17.64 -1.78
C THR A 3 -18.11 -16.53 -1.50
N GLY A 4 -17.26 -16.21 -2.47
CA GLY A 4 -16.43 -15.02 -2.43
C GLY A 4 -17.35 -13.80 -2.39
N GLY A 5 -17.53 -13.23 -1.21
CA GLY A 5 -18.37 -12.05 -0.99
C GLY A 5 -17.75 -10.85 -1.68
N PHE A 6 -18.55 -10.11 -2.45
CA PHE A 6 -18.22 -8.74 -2.83
C PHE A 6 -17.95 -7.92 -1.57
N CYS A 7 -16.94 -7.03 -1.60
CA CYS A 7 -16.74 -6.06 -0.53
C CYS A 7 -18.04 -5.30 -0.22
N THR A 8 -18.39 -5.22 1.05
CA THR A 8 -19.52 -4.43 1.51
C THR A 8 -19.11 -2.96 1.58
N SER A 9 -19.34 -2.24 0.48
CA SER A 9 -19.19 -0.78 0.28
C SER A 9 -17.88 -0.35 -0.40
N ARG A 10 -17.71 0.90 -0.84
CA ARG A 10 -18.38 1.79 -1.85
C ARG A 10 -17.68 3.16 -1.77
N GLU A 11 -17.04 3.43 -0.63
CA GLU A 11 -16.12 4.54 -0.45
C GLU A 11 -14.79 4.21 -1.14
N ARG A 12 -14.23 5.24 -1.78
CA ARG A 12 -12.96 5.17 -2.49
C ARG A 12 -12.11 6.26 -1.90
N ASP A 13 -11.27 5.87 -0.96
CA ASP A 13 -10.37 6.80 -0.35
C ASP A 13 -9.07 6.88 -1.12
N VAL A 14 -8.43 8.04 -0.99
CA VAL A 14 -7.12 8.31 -1.52
C VAL A 14 -6.24 8.69 -0.34
N SER A 15 -5.22 7.88 -0.10
CA SER A 15 -4.17 8.21 0.86
C SER A 15 -2.93 8.69 0.12
N SER A 16 -2.21 9.63 0.72
CA SER A 16 -0.97 10.16 0.16
C SER A 16 0.08 10.39 1.24
N ALA A 17 1.35 10.11 0.91
CA ALA A 17 2.50 10.44 1.73
C ALA A 17 3.62 11.00 0.85
N VAL A 18 4.29 12.06 1.31
CA VAL A 18 5.40 12.73 0.60
C VAL A 18 6.65 12.64 1.43
N VAL A 19 7.79 12.36 0.78
CA VAL A 19 9.10 12.37 1.43
C VAL A 19 9.65 13.80 1.45
N ASP A 20 9.84 14.35 2.66
CA ASP A 20 10.37 15.71 2.91
C ASP A 20 11.81 15.69 3.45
N TYR A 21 12.61 14.70 3.05
CA TYR A 21 14.02 14.62 3.41
C TYR A 21 14.94 14.67 2.20
N SER A 22 15.70 15.77 2.09
CA SER A 22 16.72 15.95 1.06
C SER A 22 18.01 15.20 1.43
N GLY A 23 18.09 13.92 1.05
CA GLY A 23 19.28 13.09 1.27
C GLY A 23 19.13 11.66 0.78
N SER A 24 17.90 11.14 0.75
CA SER A 24 17.56 9.76 0.37
C SER A 24 17.42 9.53 -1.15
N GLY A 25 17.56 10.58 -1.97
CA GLY A 25 17.22 10.53 -3.41
C GLY A 25 15.72 10.42 -3.69
N LEU A 26 14.89 10.60 -2.66
CA LEU A 26 13.43 10.49 -2.71
C LEU A 26 12.72 11.82 -2.42
N PHE A 27 13.44 12.92 -2.25
CA PHE A 27 12.85 14.23 -1.96
C PHE A 27 11.72 14.57 -2.94
N GLU A 28 10.59 15.04 -2.40
CA GLU A 28 9.35 15.33 -3.14
C GLU A 28 8.69 14.12 -3.84
N THR A 29 9.18 12.90 -3.60
CA THR A 29 8.48 11.69 -4.06
C THR A 29 7.17 11.56 -3.31
N LEU A 30 6.09 11.48 -4.08
CA LEU A 30 4.73 11.32 -3.61
C LEU A 30 4.27 9.90 -3.89
N PHE A 31 3.86 9.22 -2.83
CA PHE A 31 3.15 7.95 -2.91
C PHE A 31 1.66 8.19 -2.74
N ARG A 32 0.85 7.55 -3.59
CA ARG A 32 -0.62 7.55 -3.46
C ARG A 32 -1.14 6.14 -3.42
N ALA A 33 -2.16 5.90 -2.62
CA ALA A 33 -2.88 4.64 -2.62
C ALA A 33 -4.39 4.88 -2.77
N THR A 34 -5.07 3.92 -3.37
CA THR A 34 -6.53 3.93 -3.53
C THR A 34 -7.07 2.52 -3.77
N THR A 35 -8.39 2.38 -3.76
CA THR A 35 -9.11 1.13 -4.08
C THR A 35 -9.96 1.26 -5.35
N ASP A 36 -10.11 0.15 -6.08
CA ASP A 36 -11.11 0.07 -7.16
C ASP A 36 -12.51 -0.30 -6.64
N ARG A 37 -13.48 -0.44 -7.56
CA ARG A 37 -14.87 -0.77 -7.20
C ARG A 37 -15.06 -2.19 -6.65
N TRP A 38 -14.02 -3.01 -6.71
CA TRP A 38 -14.03 -4.40 -6.26
C TRP A 38 -13.21 -4.58 -4.97
N GLY A 39 -12.62 -3.50 -4.44
CA GLY A 39 -11.80 -3.54 -3.24
C GLY A 39 -10.36 -3.99 -3.48
N HIS A 40 -9.87 -3.95 -4.72
CA HIS A 40 -8.43 -4.13 -4.95
C HIS A 40 -7.71 -2.83 -4.64
N ALA A 41 -6.61 -2.91 -3.90
CA ALA A 41 -5.79 -1.76 -3.54
C ALA A 41 -4.66 -1.54 -4.54
N PHE A 42 -4.36 -0.29 -4.85
CA PHE A 42 -3.33 0.12 -5.79
C PHE A 42 -2.40 1.16 -5.16
N LEU A 43 -1.12 1.12 -5.54
CA LEU A 43 -0.10 2.10 -5.18
C LEU A 43 0.40 2.82 -6.43
N GLU A 44 0.50 4.14 -6.37
CA GLU A 44 1.21 4.96 -7.33
C GLU A 44 2.43 5.59 -6.67
N ASP A 45 3.53 5.60 -7.41
CA ASP A 45 4.80 6.23 -7.07
C ASP A 45 5.03 7.33 -8.11
N SER A 46 5.12 8.60 -7.67
CA SER A 46 5.16 9.76 -8.58
C SER A 46 6.35 9.78 -9.54
N ARG A 47 7.36 8.93 -9.30
CA ARG A 47 8.52 8.75 -10.20
C ARG A 47 8.18 7.87 -11.41
N GLY A 48 7.11 7.09 -11.32
CA GLY A 48 6.49 6.33 -12.42
C GLY A 48 5.09 6.83 -12.73
N PRO A 49 4.93 8.07 -13.22
CA PRO A 49 3.63 8.75 -13.29
C PRO A 49 2.62 7.97 -14.15
N GLY A 50 1.40 7.82 -13.62
CA GLY A 50 0.29 7.14 -14.30
C GLY A 50 0.31 5.61 -14.17
N VAL A 51 1.30 5.04 -13.46
CA VAL A 51 1.36 3.60 -13.18
C VAL A 51 0.75 3.33 -11.81
N TRP A 52 -0.34 2.55 -11.79
CA TRP A 52 -0.98 2.04 -10.57
C TRP A 52 -0.64 0.57 -10.40
N ILE A 53 0.06 0.25 -9.32
CA ILE A 53 0.59 -1.09 -9.01
C ILE A 53 -0.43 -1.81 -8.14
N ASP A 54 -0.91 -2.95 -8.60
CA ASP A 54 -1.80 -3.81 -7.84
C ASP A 54 -1.09 -4.37 -6.59
N LEU A 55 -1.63 -4.07 -5.41
CA LEU A 55 -1.03 -4.50 -4.13
C LEU A 55 -1.32 -5.96 -3.81
N THR A 56 -2.20 -6.64 -4.57
CA THR A 56 -2.36 -8.11 -4.47
C THR A 56 -1.10 -8.86 -4.91
N LEU A 57 -0.17 -8.19 -5.59
CA LEU A 57 1.17 -8.71 -5.90
C LEU A 57 2.04 -8.88 -4.65
N VAL A 58 1.70 -8.22 -3.54
CA VAL A 58 2.41 -8.35 -2.26
C VAL A 58 1.74 -9.45 -1.43
N PRO A 59 2.51 -10.43 -0.92
CA PRO A 59 1.95 -11.51 -0.10
C PRO A 59 1.16 -10.99 1.10
N GLY A 60 0.04 -11.65 1.42
CA GLY A 60 -0.78 -11.32 2.59
C GLY A 60 -1.70 -10.11 2.41
N ALA A 61 -1.71 -9.46 1.24
CA ALA A 61 -2.67 -8.40 0.96
C ALA A 61 -4.11 -8.95 1.06
N PRO A 62 -5.03 -8.26 1.73
CA PRO A 62 -6.42 -8.68 1.80
C PRO A 62 -7.05 -8.66 0.40
N THR A 63 -7.87 -9.67 0.09
CA THR A 63 -8.59 -9.76 -1.20
C THR A 63 -9.71 -8.73 -1.32
N CYS A 64 -10.10 -8.13 -0.19
CA CYS A 64 -11.10 -7.09 -0.09
C CYS A 64 -10.54 -6.00 0.82
N THR A 65 -10.11 -4.89 0.22
CA THR A 65 -9.65 -3.69 0.93
C THR A 65 -10.75 -2.64 0.89
N GLU A 66 -11.14 -2.15 2.06
CA GLU A 66 -12.12 -1.07 2.24
C GLU A 66 -11.47 0.31 2.30
N ASP A 67 -10.27 0.42 2.90
CA ASP A 67 -9.53 1.69 3.04
C ASP A 67 -8.00 1.47 2.98
N THR A 68 -7.27 2.54 2.64
CA THR A 68 -5.81 2.56 2.57
C THR A 68 -5.23 3.72 3.37
N ALA A 69 -4.12 3.50 4.06
CA ALA A 69 -3.34 4.55 4.69
C ALA A 69 -1.85 4.39 4.37
N LEU A 70 -1.17 5.52 4.14
CA LEU A 70 0.25 5.57 3.82
C LEU A 70 0.99 6.43 4.84
N SER A 71 2.21 6.03 5.18
CA SER A 71 3.17 6.88 5.87
C SER A 71 4.58 6.59 5.37
N VAL A 72 5.47 7.57 5.48
CA VAL A 72 6.88 7.45 5.09
C VAL A 72 7.79 7.85 6.24
N THR A 73 8.98 7.26 6.31
CA THR A 73 10.05 7.76 7.18
C THR A 73 10.99 8.68 6.42
N GLU A 74 11.52 9.67 7.13
CA GLU A 74 12.50 10.65 6.63
C GLU A 74 13.95 10.15 6.75
N GLU A 75 14.17 8.84 6.83
CA GLU A 75 15.49 8.22 7.03
C GLU A 75 16.23 7.94 5.69
N ASP A 76 17.52 7.61 5.79
CA ASP A 76 18.33 7.07 4.69
C ASP A 76 18.94 5.71 5.10
N PRO A 77 18.38 4.57 4.64
CA PRO A 77 17.25 4.47 3.71
C PRO A 77 15.88 4.65 4.40
N GLY A 78 14.96 5.33 3.71
CA GLY A 78 13.59 5.52 4.18
C GLY A 78 12.69 4.31 3.93
N HIS A 79 11.51 4.32 4.54
CA HIS A 79 10.50 3.29 4.39
C HIS A 79 9.15 3.88 4.00
N LEU A 80 8.42 3.15 3.16
CA LEU A 80 6.99 3.36 2.94
C LEU A 80 6.25 2.32 3.77
N PHE A 81 5.32 2.76 4.61
CA PHE A 81 4.39 1.89 5.32
C PHE A 81 3.04 2.00 4.64
N ILE A 82 2.46 0.83 4.35
CA ILE A 82 1.14 0.70 3.73
C ILE A 82 0.26 -0.04 4.71
N SER A 83 -0.89 0.54 5.05
CA SER A 83 -1.95 -0.12 5.81
C SER A 83 -3.19 -0.27 4.95
N LEU A 84 -3.79 -1.45 4.97
CA LEU A 84 -5.02 -1.80 4.25
C LEU A 84 -6.05 -2.25 5.27
N LEU A 85 -7.21 -1.60 5.32
CA LEU A 85 -8.35 -2.10 6.10
C LEU A 85 -9.03 -3.19 5.28
N GLY A 86 -8.96 -4.43 5.76
CA GLY A 86 -9.65 -5.55 5.14
C GLY A 86 -11.16 -5.48 5.37
N GLY A 87 -11.96 -6.07 4.49
CA GLY A 87 -13.42 -6.19 4.67
C GLY A 87 -13.85 -7.11 5.83
N ASP A 88 -12.89 -7.74 6.52
CA ASP A 88 -13.08 -8.42 7.80
C ASP A 88 -12.89 -7.48 9.00
N GLY A 89 -12.65 -6.18 8.76
CA GLY A 89 -12.37 -5.17 9.77
C GLY A 89 -10.93 -5.17 10.27
N VAL A 90 -10.07 -6.08 9.79
CA VAL A 90 -8.68 -6.21 10.25
C VAL A 90 -7.77 -5.29 9.43
N ILE A 91 -6.86 -4.57 10.10
CA ILE A 91 -5.82 -3.79 9.42
C ILE A 91 -4.67 -4.73 9.07
N TYR A 92 -4.25 -4.68 7.81
CA TYR A 92 -3.08 -5.38 7.29
C TYR A 92 -1.99 -4.36 6.97
N ALA A 93 -0.79 -4.54 7.51
CA ALA A 93 0.32 -3.61 7.33
C ALA A 93 1.52 -4.25 6.63
N ALA A 94 2.13 -3.51 5.70
CA ALA A 94 3.41 -3.87 5.08
C ALA A 94 4.40 -2.71 5.21
N ARG A 95 5.67 -3.04 5.41
CA ARG A 95 6.80 -2.12 5.30
C ARG A 95 7.52 -2.40 3.99
N CYS A 96 7.66 -1.37 3.17
CA CYS A 96 8.38 -1.41 1.92
C CYS A 96 9.70 -0.64 2.03
N ASN A 97 10.78 -1.27 1.58
CA ASN A 97 12.07 -0.59 1.42
C ASN A 97 11.95 0.38 0.25
N THR A 98 12.26 1.66 0.49
CA THR A 98 12.35 2.65 -0.58
C THR A 98 13.78 2.72 -1.11
N SER A 99 13.92 3.12 -2.38
CA SER A 99 15.22 3.28 -3.06
C SER A 99 15.07 4.30 -4.16
N ALA A 100 16.15 4.73 -4.81
CA ALA A 100 16.10 5.60 -5.99
C ALA A 100 15.28 5.01 -7.16
N THR A 101 15.06 3.69 -7.19
CA THR A 101 14.22 3.03 -8.19
C THR A 101 12.75 3.12 -7.79
N ALA A 102 11.90 3.53 -8.74
CA ALA A 102 10.45 3.56 -8.56
C ALA A 102 9.88 2.16 -8.32
N PHE A 103 8.77 2.09 -7.57
CA PHE A 103 8.01 0.86 -7.49
C PHE A 103 7.41 0.49 -8.85
N THR A 104 7.33 -0.81 -9.11
CA THR A 104 6.71 -1.41 -10.30
C THR A 104 6.07 -2.74 -9.91
N ALA A 105 5.20 -3.27 -10.77
CA ALA A 105 4.65 -4.62 -10.60
C ALA A 105 5.74 -5.71 -10.47
N ALA A 106 6.92 -5.49 -11.05
CA ALA A 106 8.02 -6.45 -11.02
C ALA A 106 8.82 -6.44 -9.71
N ASN A 107 8.83 -5.34 -8.96
CA ASN A 107 9.68 -5.18 -7.77
C ASN A 107 8.92 -5.00 -6.45
N ILE A 108 7.61 -4.72 -6.48
CA ILE A 108 6.84 -4.37 -5.28
C ILE A 108 6.84 -5.49 -4.23
N ALA A 109 6.68 -6.74 -4.67
CA ALA A 109 6.67 -7.90 -3.78
C ALA A 109 7.99 -8.07 -3.02
N THR A 110 9.13 -7.85 -3.70
CA THR A 110 10.45 -7.89 -3.08
C THR A 110 10.68 -6.71 -2.16
N ALA A 111 10.26 -5.51 -2.56
CA ALA A 111 10.45 -4.31 -1.76
C ALA A 111 9.66 -4.35 -0.44
N CYS A 112 8.46 -4.93 -0.47
CA CYS A 112 7.55 -5.03 0.68
C CYS A 112 7.64 -6.37 1.44
N ALA A 113 8.67 -7.18 1.19
CA ALA A 113 8.84 -8.48 1.85
C ALA A 113 8.99 -8.30 3.39
N PRO A 114 8.37 -9.16 4.22
CA PRO A 114 7.71 -10.44 3.87
C PRO A 114 6.29 -10.30 3.29
N GLY A 115 5.74 -9.09 3.27
CA GLY A 115 4.40 -8.78 2.80
C GLY A 115 3.55 -8.11 3.88
N PHE A 116 2.25 -8.09 3.63
CA PHE A 116 1.25 -7.62 4.58
C PHE A 116 1.04 -8.64 5.70
N THR A 117 0.95 -8.14 6.92
CA THR A 117 0.58 -8.93 8.10
C THR A 117 -0.56 -8.26 8.86
N PRO A 118 -1.50 -9.04 9.42
CA PRO A 118 -2.56 -8.47 10.24
C PRO A 118 -1.97 -7.79 11.47
N VAL A 119 -2.42 -6.57 11.75
CA VAL A 119 -2.04 -5.79 12.93
C VAL A 119 -2.73 -6.41 14.15
N PRO A 120 -1.97 -6.95 15.12
CA PRO A 120 -2.55 -7.59 16.30
C PRO A 120 -3.37 -6.59 17.12
N GLY A 121 -4.56 -7.03 17.55
CA GLY A 121 -5.45 -6.19 18.37
C GLY A 121 -6.21 -5.12 17.59
N THR A 122 -6.30 -5.22 16.26
CA THR A 122 -7.25 -4.40 15.49
C THR A 122 -8.66 -4.57 16.07
N PRO A 123 -9.35 -3.48 16.48
CA PRO A 123 -10.73 -3.55 16.93
C PRO A 123 -11.65 -3.95 15.78
N VAL A 124 -12.47 -4.98 15.97
CA VAL A 124 -13.48 -5.48 15.01
C VAL A 124 -14.87 -5.49 15.62
#